data_AF-A0A0R1GIE5-F1
#
_entry.id   AF-A0A0R1GIE5-F1
#
_cell.length_a   1.000
_cell.length_b   1.000
_cell.length_c   1.000
_cell.angle_alpha   90.00
_cell.angle_beta   90.00
_cell.angle_gamma   90.00
#
_symmetry.space_group_name_H-M   'P 1'
#
loop_
_entity.id
_entity.type
_entity.pdbx_description
1 polymer ?
#
loop_
_entity_poly.entity_id
_entity_poly.type
_entity_poly.pdbx_seq_one_letter_code
_entity_poly.pdbx_strand_id
1 'polypeptide(L)'
;MKTYNIFKKGDIAFEGHKSNEYKFGRFVLNNLGDGIVSHIFDVFNPITPGDQNFWSYFIHNDQQMHQILAKSTTQATMMNSLVARDFMKQSINVPKYEEQTQIGGLLKSIDNLIVANERYPYPAKQNVK
;
A
#
# COMPACT_ATOMS: atom_id res chain seq x y z
N MET A 1 10.71 26.16 -6.26
CA MET A 1 10.74 24.71 -6.01
C MET A 1 9.34 24.28 -5.56
N LYS A 2 8.77 23.19 -6.08
CA LYS A 2 7.46 22.69 -5.61
C LYS A 2 7.62 22.19 -4.17
N THR A 3 6.73 22.60 -3.27
CA THR A 3 6.75 22.20 -1.85
C THR A 3 5.87 20.97 -1.58
N TYR A 4 5.01 20.60 -2.53
CA TYR A 4 4.07 19.48 -2.43
C TYR A 4 3.82 18.81 -3.78
N ASN A 5 3.31 17.58 -3.71
CA ASN A 5 2.71 16.84 -4.82
C ASN A 5 1.19 16.73 -4.62
N ILE A 6 0.43 16.75 -5.71
CA ILE A 6 -1.00 16.43 -5.70
C ILE A 6 -1.11 14.91 -5.55
N PHE A 7 -1.94 14.46 -4.59
CA PHE A 7 -2.14 13.05 -4.31
C PHE A 7 -3.63 12.74 -4.40
N LYS A 8 -4.07 12.30 -5.57
CA LYS A 8 -5.48 12.01 -5.84
C LYS A 8 -5.86 10.66 -5.25
N LYS A 9 -7.16 10.45 -5.01
CA LYS A 9 -7.65 9.14 -4.61
C LYS A 9 -7.32 8.11 -5.71
N GLY A 10 -6.68 7.01 -5.31
CA GLY A 10 -6.18 5.96 -6.19
C GLY A 10 -4.70 6.10 -6.58
N ASP A 11 -4.06 7.24 -6.32
CA ASP A 11 -2.62 7.38 -6.52
C ASP A 11 -1.84 6.55 -5.48
N ILE A 12 -0.60 6.19 -5.80
CA ILE A 12 0.35 5.61 -4.86
C ILE A 12 1.51 6.57 -4.60
N ALA A 13 1.98 6.61 -3.36
CA ALA A 13 3.18 7.34 -2.96
C ALA A 13 4.25 6.36 -2.48
N PHE A 14 5.51 6.60 -2.84
CA PHE A 14 6.64 5.85 -2.30
C PHE A 14 7.12 6.49 -1.00
N GLU A 15 7.12 5.71 0.08
CA GLU A 15 7.71 6.05 1.36
C GLU A 15 9.05 5.31 1.52
N GLY A 16 10.16 6.04 1.41
CA GLY A 16 11.50 5.47 1.45
C GLY A 16 12.03 5.09 2.84
N HIS A 17 11.25 5.29 3.90
CA HIS A 17 11.71 5.04 5.28
C HIS A 17 11.98 3.55 5.50
N LYS A 18 13.13 3.24 6.08
CA LYS A 18 13.55 1.86 6.33
C LYS A 18 12.96 1.32 7.63
N SER A 19 12.52 0.07 7.59
CA SER A 19 12.21 -0.72 8.78
C SER A 19 12.63 -2.18 8.57
N ASN A 20 12.49 -3.01 9.60
CA ASN A 20 12.70 -4.46 9.48
C ASN A 20 11.75 -5.10 8.46
N GLU A 21 10.54 -4.54 8.31
CA GLU A 21 9.52 -4.99 7.38
C GLU A 21 9.74 -4.38 5.97
N TYR A 22 10.14 -3.12 5.89
CA TYR A 22 10.28 -2.37 4.64
C TYR A 22 11.73 -1.95 4.38
N LYS A 23 12.59 -2.94 4.09
CA LYS A 23 14.03 -2.70 3.85
C LYS A 23 14.31 -1.73 2.70
N PHE A 24 13.47 -1.75 1.67
CA PHE A 24 13.58 -0.93 0.47
C PHE A 24 12.56 0.22 0.44
N GLY A 25 11.91 0.52 1.57
CA GLY A 25 10.73 1.39 1.60
C GLY A 25 9.47 0.63 1.17
N ARG A 26 8.36 1.36 0.99
CA ARG A 26 7.06 0.81 0.62
C ARG A 26 6.26 1.78 -0.24
N PHE A 27 5.24 1.27 -0.90
CA PHE A 27 4.20 2.10 -1.50
C PHE A 27 2.99 2.21 -0.57
N VAL A 28 2.33 3.36 -0.62
CA VAL A 28 1.08 3.62 0.09
C VAL A 28 0.03 4.08 -0.91
N LEU A 29 -1.12 3.42 -0.93
CA LEU A 29 -2.28 3.78 -1.75
C LEU A 29 -3.11 4.88 -1.07
N ASN A 30 -3.50 5.92 -1.80
CA ASN A 30 -4.48 6.88 -1.33
C ASN A 30 -5.91 6.35 -1.52
N ASN A 31 -6.51 5.83 -0.47
CA ASN A 31 -7.91 5.41 -0.48
C ASN A 31 -8.85 6.40 0.25
N LEU A 32 -8.32 7.52 0.78
CA LEU A 32 -9.06 8.47 1.62
C LEU A 32 -9.81 9.52 0.78
N GLY A 33 -9.12 10.16 -0.18
CA GLY A 33 -9.67 11.28 -0.95
C GLY A 33 -8.57 12.13 -1.57
N ASP A 34 -8.94 13.07 -2.43
CA ASP A 34 -7.97 13.95 -3.07
C ASP A 34 -7.29 14.88 -2.05
N GLY A 35 -5.98 15.04 -2.17
CA GLY A 35 -5.20 15.87 -1.25
C GLY A 35 -3.81 16.23 -1.78
N ILE A 36 -2.93 16.58 -0.85
CA ILE A 36 -1.52 16.88 -1.11
C ILE A 36 -0.62 16.08 -0.18
N VAL A 37 0.58 15.77 -0.65
CA VAL A 37 1.65 15.18 0.15
C VAL A 37 2.93 15.97 -0.02
N SER A 38 3.86 15.83 0.93
CA SER A 38 5.17 16.47 0.85
C SER A 38 5.88 16.07 -0.45
N HIS A 39 6.60 17.02 -1.05
CA HIS A 39 7.38 16.81 -2.27
C HIS A 39 8.49 15.74 -2.13
N ILE A 40 8.80 15.30 -0.90
CA ILE A 40 9.80 14.24 -0.63
C ILE A 40 9.32 12.85 -1.06
N PHE A 41 8.01 12.67 -1.27
CA PHE A 41 7.44 11.41 -1.71
C PHE A 41 7.25 11.41 -3.22
N ASP A 42 7.73 10.37 -3.88
CA ASP A 42 7.43 10.14 -5.30
C ASP A 42 5.98 9.66 -5.42
N VAL A 43 5.17 10.36 -6.22
CA VAL A 43 3.74 10.06 -6.43
C VAL A 43 3.54 9.52 -7.84
N PHE A 44 2.80 8.42 -7.95
CA PHE A 44 2.46 7.76 -9.20
C PHE A 44 0.95 7.62 -9.33
N ASN A 45 0.44 7.98 -10.52
CA ASN A 45 -0.95 7.76 -10.90
C ASN A 45 -1.07 6.47 -11.70
N PRO A 46 -1.98 5.54 -11.34
CA PRO A 46 -2.20 4.33 -12.12
C PRO A 46 -2.76 4.66 -13.51
N ILE A 47 -2.17 4.06 -14.54
CA ILE A 47 -2.57 4.25 -15.95
C ILE A 47 -3.79 3.42 -16.35
N THR A 48 -4.18 2.46 -15.52
CA THR A 48 -5.35 1.59 -15.72
C THR A 48 -6.18 1.54 -14.44
N PRO A 49 -7.52 1.49 -14.54
CA PRO A 49 -8.37 1.27 -13.37
C PRO A 49 -8.01 -0.03 -12.64
N GLY A 50 -8.10 -0.02 -11.31
CA GLY A 50 -7.91 -1.18 -10.46
C GLY A 50 -8.82 -1.11 -9.23
N ASP A 51 -9.20 -2.26 -8.67
CA ASP A 51 -10.02 -2.28 -7.46
C ASP A 51 -9.18 -1.80 -6.26
N GLN A 52 -9.63 -0.74 -5.60
CA GLN A 52 -8.86 -0.12 -4.51
C GLN A 52 -8.75 -1.02 -3.29
N ASN A 53 -9.74 -1.89 -3.02
CA ASN A 53 -9.66 -2.82 -1.89
C ASN A 53 -8.58 -3.86 -2.18
N PHE A 54 -8.55 -4.45 -3.38
CA PHE A 54 -7.48 -5.35 -3.81
C PHE A 54 -6.10 -4.69 -3.71
N TRP A 55 -5.91 -3.51 -4.30
CA TRP A 55 -4.63 -2.82 -4.31
C TRP A 55 -4.17 -2.38 -2.91
N SER A 56 -5.10 -2.09 -1.98
CA SER A 56 -4.76 -1.77 -0.59
C SER A 56 -4.02 -2.91 0.11
N TYR A 57 -4.25 -4.17 -0.25
CA TYR A 57 -3.48 -5.31 0.28
C TYR A 57 -2.34 -5.70 -0.64
N PHE A 58 -2.57 -5.75 -1.96
CA PHE A 58 -1.58 -6.26 -2.90
C PHE A 58 -0.30 -5.40 -2.94
N ILE A 59 -0.41 -4.07 -2.79
CA ILE A 59 0.73 -3.15 -2.77
C ILE A 59 1.65 -3.36 -1.55
N HIS A 60 1.18 -4.07 -0.53
CA HIS A 60 1.96 -4.42 0.66
C HIS A 60 2.44 -5.88 0.63
N ASN A 61 2.18 -6.63 -0.46
CA ASN A 61 2.66 -7.99 -0.62
C ASN A 61 4.19 -7.97 -0.82
N ASP A 62 4.92 -8.31 0.25
CA ASP A 62 6.38 -8.27 0.28
C ASP A 62 6.99 -9.16 -0.81
N GLN A 63 6.46 -10.36 -1.06
CA GLN A 63 7.03 -11.28 -2.05
C GLN A 63 7.14 -10.65 -3.45
N GLN A 64 6.14 -9.85 -3.85
CA GLN A 64 6.14 -9.17 -5.15
C GLN A 64 6.84 -7.81 -5.10
N MET A 65 6.48 -6.97 -4.12
CA MET A 65 6.97 -5.58 -4.06
C MET A 65 8.43 -5.47 -3.67
N HIS A 66 8.94 -6.40 -2.86
CA HIS A 66 10.34 -6.43 -2.46
C HIS A 66 11.28 -6.48 -3.66
N GLN A 67 11.01 -7.35 -4.63
CA GLN A 67 11.87 -7.52 -5.80
C GLN A 67 11.88 -6.28 -6.70
N ILE A 68 10.72 -5.64 -6.84
CA ILE A 68 10.56 -4.38 -7.60
C ILE A 68 11.38 -3.29 -6.93
N LEU A 69 11.20 -3.09 -5.63
CA LEU A 69 11.85 -2.03 -4.88
C LEU A 69 13.35 -2.25 -4.75
N ALA A 70 13.81 -3.49 -4.56
CA ALA A 70 15.23 -3.83 -4.53
C ALA A 70 15.96 -3.47 -5.83
N LYS A 71 15.28 -3.55 -6.99
CA LYS A 71 15.82 -3.20 -8.31
C LYS A 71 15.63 -1.73 -8.67
N SER A 72 14.81 -1.00 -7.92
CA SER A 72 14.36 0.35 -8.27
C SER A 72 14.70 1.39 -7.22
N THR A 73 15.47 1.05 -6.19
CA THR A 73 15.83 1.97 -5.11
C THR A 73 17.35 2.06 -4.94
N THR A 74 17.82 3.23 -4.53
CA THR A 74 19.19 3.42 -4.07
C THR A 74 19.24 3.38 -2.55
N GLN A 75 20.22 2.64 -2.02
CA GLN A 75 20.39 2.52 -0.57
C GLN A 75 21.01 3.79 0.01
N ALA A 76 20.31 4.40 0.96
CA ALA A 76 20.84 5.46 1.83
C ALA A 76 20.61 5.09 3.30
N THR A 77 21.27 5.77 4.24
CA THR A 77 21.31 5.32 5.65
C THR A 77 19.93 5.21 6.30
N MET A 78 19.03 6.18 6.05
CA MET A 78 17.71 6.27 6.71
C MET A 78 16.54 6.16 5.74
N MET A 79 16.63 6.82 4.58
CA MET A 79 15.55 6.91 3.60
C MET A 79 16.08 6.51 2.24
N ASN A 80 15.58 5.40 1.68
CA ASN A 80 15.87 5.05 0.29
C ASN A 80 15.24 6.07 -0.65
N SER A 81 15.86 6.28 -1.80
CA SER A 81 15.26 7.03 -2.89
C SER A 81 14.82 6.08 -3.99
N LEU A 82 13.65 6.32 -4.57
CA LEU A 82 13.19 5.56 -5.72
C LEU A 82 13.84 6.11 -6.98
N VAL A 83 14.37 5.22 -7.82
CA VAL A 83 14.81 5.53 -9.17
C VAL A 83 13.62 5.30 -10.10
N ALA A 84 12.82 6.34 -10.30
CA ALA A 84 11.57 6.25 -11.07
C ALA A 84 11.74 5.58 -12.44
N ARG A 85 12.85 5.85 -13.14
CA ARG A 85 13.15 5.21 -14.44
C ARG A 85 13.23 3.69 -14.34
N ASP A 86 13.83 3.17 -13.27
CA ASP A 86 14.00 1.73 -13.11
C ASP A 86 12.74 1.07 -12.57
N PHE A 87 11.98 1.78 -11.71
CA PHE A 87 10.64 1.38 -11.31
C PHE A 87 9.70 1.21 -12.50
N MET A 88 9.67 2.18 -13.42
CA MET A 88 8.79 2.13 -14.61
C MET A 88 9.14 1.03 -15.62
N LYS A 89 10.32 0.39 -15.49
CA LYS A 89 10.68 -0.80 -16.29
C LYS A 89 10.24 -2.11 -15.65
N GLN A 90 9.87 -2.09 -14.37
CA GLN A 90 9.42 -3.30 -13.68
C GLN A 90 8.00 -3.66 -14.15
N SER A 91 7.69 -4.94 -14.13
CA SER A 91 6.37 -5.46 -14.42
C SER A 91 5.97 -6.48 -13.36
N ILE A 92 4.65 -6.57 -13.14
CA ILE A 92 4.05 -7.53 -12.22
C ILE A 92 2.82 -8.14 -12.87
N ASN A 93 2.59 -9.40 -12.53
CA ASN A 93 1.36 -10.07 -12.91
C ASN A 93 0.30 -9.75 -11.87
N VAL A 94 -0.80 -9.19 -12.32
CA VAL A 94 -1.99 -8.92 -11.52
C VAL A 94 -3.20 -9.59 -12.14
N PRO A 95 -4.19 -10.03 -11.33
CA PRO A 95 -5.45 -10.59 -11.83
C PRO A 95 -6.21 -9.60 -12.70
N LYS A 96 -7.19 -10.08 -13.48
CA LYS A 96 -8.09 -9.19 -14.23
C LYS A 96 -8.96 -8.37 -13.28
N TYR A 97 -9.51 -7.25 -13.76
CA TYR A 97 -10.29 -6.33 -12.93
C TYR A 97 -11.47 -7.02 -12.20
N GLU A 98 -12.14 -7.97 -12.85
CA GLU A 98 -13.24 -8.74 -12.27
C GLU A 98 -12.77 -9.60 -11.08
N GLU A 99 -11.59 -10.22 -11.21
CA GLU A 99 -10.97 -11.01 -10.14
C GLU A 99 -10.47 -10.09 -9.01
N GLN A 100 -9.89 -8.94 -9.34
CA GLN A 100 -9.50 -7.93 -8.35
C GLN A 100 -10.72 -7.49 -7.52
N THR A 101 -11.87 -7.25 -8.17
CA THR A 101 -13.10 -6.87 -7.48
C THR A 101 -13.58 -7.97 -6.52
N GLN A 102 -13.54 -9.24 -6.95
CA GLN A 102 -13.93 -10.37 -6.10
C GLN A 102 -12.99 -10.54 -4.90
N ILE A 103 -11.67 -10.50 -5.13
CA ILE A 103 -10.65 -10.65 -4.09
C ILE A 103 -10.74 -9.47 -3.10
N GLY A 104 -10.81 -8.24 -3.61
CA GLY A 104 -10.93 -7.03 -2.81
C GLY A 104 -12.21 -7.02 -1.97
N GLY A 105 -13.34 -7.46 -2.54
CA GLY A 105 -14.60 -7.60 -1.81
C GLY A 105 -14.53 -8.63 -0.68
N LEU A 106 -13.87 -9.78 -0.92
CA LEU A 106 -13.64 -10.80 0.10
C LEU A 106 -12.79 -10.26 1.26
N LEU A 107 -11.65 -9.63 0.97
CA LEU A 107 -10.74 -9.08 1.98
C LEU A 107 -11.44 -8.00 2.83
N LYS A 108 -12.18 -7.10 2.19
CA LYS A 108 -12.99 -6.10 2.89
C LYS A 108 -14.05 -6.74 3.80
N SER A 109 -14.66 -7.84 3.36
CA SER A 109 -15.65 -8.56 4.18
C SER A 109 -15.01 -9.20 5.42
N ILE A 110 -13.79 -9.75 5.27
CA ILE A 110 -13.01 -10.27 6.40
C ILE A 110 -12.67 -9.17 7.39
N ASP A 111 -12.19 -8.01 6.93
CA ASP A 111 -11.91 -6.87 7.81
C ASP A 111 -13.15 -6.40 8.58
N ASN A 112 -14.30 -6.32 7.90
CA ASN A 112 -15.56 -5.97 8.56
C ASN A 112 -15.94 -7.00 9.65
N LEU A 113 -15.70 -8.29 9.42
CA LEU A 113 -15.95 -9.34 10.42
C LEU A 113 -14.99 -9.24 11.60
N ILE A 114 -13.70 -8.96 11.36
CA ILE A 114 -12.71 -8.73 12.42
C ILE A 114 -13.15 -7.54 13.28
N VAL A 115 -13.43 -6.40 12.66
CA VAL A 115 -13.88 -5.19 13.36
C VAL A 115 -15.17 -5.44 14.14
N ALA A 116 -16.13 -6.18 13.57
CA ALA A 116 -17.35 -6.54 14.27
C ALA A 116 -17.04 -7.40 15.51
N ASN A 117 -16.23 -8.45 15.37
CA ASN A 117 -15.88 -9.34 16.46
C ASN A 117 -15.06 -8.65 17.56
N GLU A 118 -14.15 -7.73 17.23
CA GLU A 118 -13.37 -6.96 18.22
C GLU A 118 -14.22 -5.93 18.98
N ARG A 119 -15.28 -5.40 18.35
CA ARG A 119 -16.25 -4.51 19.02
C ARG A 119 -17.21 -5.25 19.95
N TYR A 120 -17.34 -6.57 19.83
CA TYR A 120 -17.99 -7.42 20.82
C TYR A 120 -16.92 -7.94 21.80
N PRO A 121 -16.61 -7.24 22.91
CA PRO A 121 -15.72 -7.80 23.90
C PRO A 121 -16.35 -9.11 24.40
N TYR A 122 -15.63 -10.22 24.24
CA TYR A 122 -15.97 -11.47 24.92
C TYR A 122 -16.29 -11.14 26.38
N PRO A 123 -17.43 -11.58 26.95
CA PRO A 123 -17.71 -11.33 28.35
C PRO A 123 -16.51 -11.84 29.14
N ALA A 124 -15.83 -10.93 29.83
CA ALA A 124 -14.66 -11.22 30.64
C ALA A 124 -14.99 -12.47 31.46
N LYS A 125 -14.16 -13.52 31.34
CA LYS A 125 -14.33 -14.75 32.12
C LYS A 125 -14.57 -14.34 33.56
N GLN A 126 -15.80 -14.50 34.03
CA GLN A 126 -16.12 -14.25 35.43
C GLN A 126 -15.29 -15.26 36.20
N ASN A 127 -14.23 -14.78 36.85
CA ASN A 127 -13.47 -15.58 37.79
C ASN A 127 -14.44 -15.98 38.89
N VAL A 128 -14.90 -17.22 38.81
CA VAL A 128 -15.66 -17.89 39.86
C VAL A 128 -14.74 -17.91 41.08
N LYS A 129 -15.18 -17.25 42.15
CA LYS A 129 -14.50 -17.20 43.44
C LYS A 129 -14.34 -18.58 44.05
#